data_AF-A0A0G2J4X9-F1
#
_entry.id   AF-A0A0G2J4X9-F1
#
_cell.length_a   1.000
_cell.length_b   1.000
_cell.length_c   1.000
_cell.angle_alpha   90.00
_cell.angle_beta   90.00
_cell.angle_gamma   90.00
#
_symmetry.space_group_name_H-M   'P 1'
#
loop_
_entity.id
_entity.type
_entity.pdbx_description
1 polymer ?
#
loop_
_entity_poly.entity_id
_entity_poly.type
_entity_poly.pdbx_seq_one_letter_code
_entity_poly.pdbx_strand_id
1 'polypeptide(L)'
;MSLSIYGSPWTPQYSVPAFQHLREEDAWNDLHPAEYRHVVVHGPLRFHLNRRDFHHAGCPLLGAEIARVKSRLVVFGYSHVTYGREEFVLDWTRRIYKEVMNSWAGWFSLVWMTGYVLFARLKLVFTSLAMTFLREQLYL
;
A
#
# COMPACT_ATOMS: atom_id res chain seq x y z
N MET A 1 -2.22 -30.01 -0.32
CA MET A 1 -2.00 -28.55 -0.30
C MET A 1 -1.30 -28.18 -1.59
N SER A 2 -1.95 -27.46 -2.49
CA SER A 2 -1.32 -26.93 -3.71
C SER A 2 -0.78 -25.52 -3.43
N LEU A 3 0.42 -25.22 -3.93
CA LEU A 3 1.02 -23.89 -3.92
C LEU A 3 0.71 -23.23 -5.26
N SER A 4 -0.16 -22.23 -5.27
CA SER A 4 -0.48 -21.43 -6.45
C SER A 4 0.25 -20.09 -6.40
N ILE A 5 0.98 -19.79 -7.48
CA ILE A 5 1.75 -18.56 -7.63
C ILE A 5 1.32 -17.89 -8.92
N TYR A 6 0.88 -16.64 -8.81
CA TYR A 6 0.65 -15.80 -9.99
C TYR A 6 1.96 -15.12 -10.39
N GLY A 7 2.32 -15.22 -11.66
CA GLY A 7 3.51 -14.59 -12.22
C GLY A 7 3.14 -13.66 -13.37
N SER A 8 3.65 -12.42 -13.36
CA SER A 8 3.42 -11.48 -14.46
C SER A 8 4.68 -10.65 -14.78
N PRO A 9 5.09 -10.58 -16.06
CA PRO A 9 6.24 -9.77 -16.48
C PRO A 9 5.88 -8.29 -16.66
N TRP A 10 4.61 -7.91 -16.51
CA TRP A 10 4.12 -6.59 -16.83
C TRP A 10 4.73 -5.50 -15.94
N THR A 11 5.12 -4.40 -16.58
CA THR A 11 5.64 -3.19 -15.93
C THR A 11 5.01 -1.94 -16.50
N PRO A 12 4.77 -0.89 -15.69
CA PRO A 12 4.35 0.40 -16.23
C PRO A 12 5.40 0.96 -17.17
N GLN A 13 4.97 1.64 -18.22
CA GLN A 13 5.89 2.22 -19.19
C GLN A 13 6.86 3.24 -18.56
N TYR A 14 8.17 2.98 -18.72
CA TYR A 14 9.27 3.89 -18.33
C TYR A 14 10.26 4.15 -19.47
N SER A 15 10.29 3.28 -20.50
CA SER A 15 11.23 3.35 -21.63
C SER A 15 10.73 2.46 -22.80
N VAL A 16 11.61 2.02 -23.70
CA VAL A 16 11.24 1.26 -24.93
C VAL A 16 11.19 -0.29 -24.80
N PRO A 17 11.71 -0.99 -23.76
CA PRO A 17 11.82 -2.46 -23.81
C PRO A 17 10.48 -3.20 -23.60
N ALA A 18 10.52 -4.52 -23.82
CA ALA A 18 9.38 -5.43 -23.80
C ALA A 18 8.63 -5.50 -22.45
N PHE A 19 7.38 -5.96 -22.51
CA PHE A 19 6.46 -6.19 -21.36
C PHE A 19 6.06 -4.91 -20.60
N GLN A 20 6.02 -3.79 -21.31
CA GLN A 20 5.47 -2.54 -20.77
C GLN A 20 4.01 -2.39 -21.17
N HIS A 21 3.19 -1.97 -20.21
CA HIS A 21 1.80 -1.56 -20.43
C HIS A 21 1.65 -0.06 -20.17
N LEU A 22 0.63 0.55 -20.76
CA LEU A 22 0.32 1.95 -20.49
C LEU A 22 -0.02 2.12 -19.00
N ARG A 23 0.33 3.26 -18.41
CA ARG A 23 0.11 3.50 -16.98
C ARG A 23 -1.37 3.52 -16.61
N GLU A 24 -2.21 3.91 -17.57
CA GLU A 24 -3.66 3.99 -17.46
C GLU A 24 -4.35 2.64 -17.79
N GLU A 25 -3.62 1.69 -18.37
CA GLU A 25 -4.16 0.38 -18.74
C GLU A 25 -4.09 -0.59 -17.57
N ASP A 26 -5.22 -1.23 -17.28
CA ASP A 26 -5.27 -2.30 -16.29
C ASP A 26 -4.82 -3.63 -16.91
N ALA A 27 -3.53 -3.93 -16.77
CA ALA A 27 -2.93 -5.19 -17.20
C ALA A 27 -3.11 -6.35 -16.19
N TRP A 28 -3.88 -6.15 -15.10
CA TRP A 28 -3.93 -7.06 -13.95
C TRP A 28 -5.26 -7.82 -13.82
N ASN A 29 -6.10 -7.79 -14.86
CA ASN A 29 -7.43 -8.44 -14.89
C ASN A 29 -7.39 -9.95 -14.58
N ASP A 30 -6.27 -10.62 -14.86
CA ASP A 30 -6.10 -12.06 -14.60
C ASP A 30 -5.78 -12.40 -13.14
N LEU A 31 -5.63 -11.41 -12.25
CA LEU A 31 -5.34 -11.65 -10.85
C LEU A 31 -6.62 -12.03 -10.07
N HIS A 32 -6.83 -13.33 -9.85
CA HIS A 32 -8.05 -13.85 -9.23
C HIS A 32 -7.91 -14.07 -7.71
N PRO A 33 -8.80 -13.50 -6.85
CA PRO A 33 -8.69 -13.54 -5.40
C PRO A 33 -8.69 -14.95 -4.77
N ALA A 34 -9.43 -15.88 -5.39
CA ALA A 34 -9.60 -17.24 -4.88
C ALA A 34 -8.42 -18.16 -5.23
N GLU A 35 -7.63 -17.79 -6.23
CA GLU A 35 -6.68 -18.69 -6.87
C GLU A 35 -5.24 -18.41 -6.43
N TYR A 36 -4.86 -17.15 -6.20
CA TYR A 36 -3.46 -16.78 -6.00
C TYR A 36 -3.24 -16.06 -4.66
N ARG A 37 -2.58 -16.74 -3.72
CA ARG A 37 -2.16 -16.16 -2.44
C ARG A 37 -0.73 -15.60 -2.45
N HIS A 38 0.03 -15.94 -3.49
CA HIS A 38 1.41 -15.51 -3.71
C HIS A 38 1.52 -14.90 -5.10
N VAL A 39 2.10 -13.71 -5.18
CA VAL A 39 2.20 -12.92 -6.41
C VAL A 39 3.65 -12.58 -6.67
N VAL A 40 4.12 -12.86 -7.89
CA VAL A 40 5.45 -12.51 -8.38
C VAL A 40 5.28 -11.60 -9.58
N VAL A 41 5.84 -10.40 -9.50
CA VAL A 41 5.71 -9.37 -10.55
C VAL A 41 7.07 -8.81 -10.91
N HIS A 42 7.23 -8.37 -12.15
CA HIS A 42 8.48 -7.76 -12.56
C HIS A 42 8.65 -6.35 -11.95
N GLY A 43 7.61 -5.52 -12.02
CA GLY A 43 7.66 -4.11 -11.59
C GLY A 43 7.31 -3.88 -10.12
N PRO A 44 7.85 -2.80 -9.50
CA PRO A 44 7.54 -2.47 -8.12
C PRO A 44 6.13 -1.94 -7.93
N LEU A 45 5.57 -2.16 -6.73
CA LEU A 45 4.29 -1.60 -6.31
C LEU A 45 4.44 -0.12 -5.95
N ARG A 46 3.41 0.70 -6.20
CA ARG A 46 3.44 2.09 -5.74
C ARG A 46 3.44 2.17 -4.21
N PHE A 47 4.32 3.00 -3.65
CA PHE A 47 4.51 3.25 -2.20
C PHE A 47 5.13 2.10 -1.39
N HIS A 48 5.65 1.05 -2.03
CA HIS A 48 6.28 -0.08 -1.36
C HIS A 48 7.70 -0.25 -1.85
N LEU A 49 8.67 0.14 -1.00
CA LEU A 49 10.11 0.09 -1.27
C LEU A 49 10.50 0.61 -2.66
N ASN A 50 9.79 1.60 -3.22
CA ASN A 50 9.89 2.02 -4.62
C ASN A 50 10.33 3.48 -4.82
N ARG A 51 10.92 4.09 -3.79
CA ARG A 51 11.27 5.50 -3.79
C ARG A 51 12.54 5.72 -4.61
N ARG A 52 12.44 6.48 -5.70
CA ARG A 52 13.60 7.11 -6.34
C ARG A 52 13.46 8.61 -6.15
N ASP A 53 14.34 9.18 -5.34
CA ASP A 53 14.35 10.61 -5.01
C ASP A 53 12.98 11.11 -4.48
N PHE A 54 12.25 11.86 -5.31
CA PHE A 54 10.94 12.46 -5.03
C PHE A 54 9.78 11.78 -5.78
N HIS A 55 10.05 10.73 -6.56
CA HIS A 55 9.05 10.03 -7.36
C HIS A 55 8.92 8.55 -6.99
N HIS A 56 7.68 8.06 -6.98
CA HIS A 56 7.37 6.65 -6.78
C HIS A 56 7.27 5.96 -8.15
N ALA A 57 8.23 5.09 -8.45
CA ALA A 57 8.31 4.41 -9.75
C ALA A 57 7.38 3.17 -9.87
N GLY A 58 6.46 2.96 -8.93
CA GLY A 58 5.62 1.77 -8.89
C GLY A 58 4.25 1.96 -9.53
N CYS A 59 3.63 0.84 -9.90
CA CYS A 59 2.29 0.82 -10.48
C CYS A 59 1.21 1.03 -9.40
N PRO A 60 0.33 2.04 -9.52
CA PRO A 60 -0.78 2.22 -8.57
C PRO A 60 -1.87 1.15 -8.77
N LEU A 61 -2.18 0.74 -10.00
CA LEU A 61 -3.20 -0.27 -10.33
C LEU A 61 -2.85 -1.63 -9.73
N LEU A 62 -1.60 -2.07 -9.87
CA LEU A 62 -1.09 -3.29 -9.23
C LEU A 62 -1.29 -3.28 -7.70
N GLY A 63 -1.03 -2.14 -7.06
CA GLY A 63 -1.21 -2.00 -5.62
C GLY A 63 -2.67 -2.10 -5.18
N ALA A 64 -3.61 -1.66 -6.02
CA ALA A 64 -5.04 -1.78 -5.80
C ALA A 64 -5.50 -3.23 -5.95
N GLU A 65 -5.03 -3.91 -7.00
CA GLU A 65 -5.37 -5.30 -7.28
C GLU A 65 -4.85 -6.26 -6.21
N ILE A 66 -3.63 -6.04 -5.73
CA ILE A 66 -3.08 -6.80 -4.60
C ILE A 66 -3.90 -6.59 -3.32
N ALA A 67 -4.38 -5.37 -3.07
CA ALA A 67 -5.25 -5.09 -1.94
C ALA A 67 -6.64 -5.74 -2.10
N ARG A 68 -7.16 -5.80 -3.33
CA ARG A 68 -8.43 -6.47 -3.67
C ARG A 68 -8.34 -7.98 -3.47
N VAL A 69 -7.26 -8.58 -3.97
CA VAL A 69 -6.98 -10.03 -3.89
C VAL A 69 -6.51 -10.46 -2.50
N LYS A 70 -6.06 -9.51 -1.67
CA LYS A 70 -5.52 -9.76 -0.33
C LYS A 70 -4.38 -10.78 -0.36
N SER A 71 -3.47 -10.62 -1.30
CA SER A 71 -2.28 -11.47 -1.40
C SER A 71 -1.47 -11.44 -0.10
N ARG A 72 -0.93 -12.59 0.30
CA ARG A 72 -0.13 -12.72 1.53
C ARG A 72 1.33 -12.38 1.31
N LEU A 73 1.81 -12.56 0.08
CA LEU A 73 3.19 -12.31 -0.30
C LEU A 73 3.24 -11.77 -1.71
N VAL A 74 3.98 -10.69 -1.87
CA VAL A 74 4.24 -10.06 -3.15
C VAL A 74 5.75 -9.93 -3.29
N VAL A 75 6.30 -10.52 -4.35
CA VAL A 75 7.73 -10.43 -4.67
C VAL A 75 7.86 -9.64 -5.96
N PHE A 76 8.74 -8.64 -5.96
CA PHE A 76 8.98 -7.78 -7.12
C PHE A 76 10.46 -7.45 -7.30
N GLY A 77 10.82 -7.01 -8.51
CA GLY A 77 12.20 -6.66 -8.88
C GLY A 77 12.30 -5.35 -9.65
N TYR A 78 13.14 -5.33 -10.70
CA TYR A 78 13.31 -4.28 -11.71
C TYR A 78 14.17 -3.06 -11.35
N SER A 79 14.14 -2.52 -10.13
CA SER A 79 14.91 -1.32 -9.79
C SER A 79 16.07 -1.62 -8.83
N HIS A 80 17.31 -1.27 -9.22
CA HIS A 80 18.51 -1.37 -8.36
C HIS A 80 18.41 -0.60 -7.02
N VAL A 81 17.40 0.25 -6.88
CA VAL A 81 17.15 1.11 -5.71
C VAL A 81 16.08 0.52 -4.77
N THR A 82 15.49 -0.63 -5.11
CA THR A 82 14.34 -1.21 -4.39
C THR A 82 14.73 -2.57 -3.82
N TYR A 83 15.30 -2.57 -2.62
CA TYR A 83 15.64 -3.79 -1.86
C TYR A 83 15.02 -3.72 -0.47
N GLY A 84 14.73 -4.89 0.11
CA GLY A 84 14.23 -5.01 1.48
C GLY A 84 12.95 -5.82 1.61
N ARG A 85 12.43 -5.89 2.83
CA ARG A 85 11.17 -6.54 3.19
C ARG A 85 10.30 -5.54 3.94
N GLU A 86 9.06 -5.38 3.50
CA GLU A 86 8.06 -4.58 4.18
C GLU A 86 6.88 -5.48 4.57
N GLU A 87 6.47 -5.42 5.83
CA GLU A 87 5.22 -6.02 6.30
C GLU A 87 4.20 -4.93 6.54
N PHE A 88 3.00 -5.10 6.01
CA PHE A 88 1.94 -4.13 6.18
C PHE A 88 0.57 -4.78 6.29
N VAL A 89 -0.32 -4.10 7.02
CA VAL A 89 -1.72 -4.48 7.13
C VAL A 89 -2.51 -3.82 5.98
N LEU A 90 -3.35 -4.62 5.33
CA LEU A 90 -4.32 -4.16 4.34
C LEU A 90 -5.58 -3.64 5.04
N ASP A 91 -5.47 -2.48 5.70
CA ASP A 91 -6.58 -1.82 6.38
C ASP A 91 -7.20 -0.67 5.55
N TRP A 92 -8.35 -0.18 6.02
CA TRP A 92 -9.08 0.92 5.39
C TRP A 92 -8.30 2.24 5.41
N THR A 93 -7.57 2.52 6.49
CA THR A 93 -6.80 3.76 6.63
C THR A 93 -5.71 3.86 5.56
N ARG A 94 -4.97 2.77 5.34
CA ARG A 94 -3.92 2.69 4.33
C ARG A 94 -4.50 2.69 2.91
N ARG A 95 -5.68 2.11 2.73
CA ARG A 95 -6.42 2.22 1.46
C ARG A 95 -6.76 3.66 1.13
N ILE A 96 -7.38 4.40 2.06
CA ILE A 96 -7.73 5.82 1.89
C ILE A 96 -6.47 6.65 1.63
N TYR A 97 -5.40 6.42 2.39
CA TYR A 97 -4.11 7.08 2.16
C TYR A 97 -3.59 6.85 0.74
N LYS A 98 -3.59 5.60 0.24
CA LYS A 98 -3.15 5.29 -1.12
C LYS A 98 -4.04 5.93 -2.18
N GLU A 99 -5.36 5.94 -1.98
CA GLU A 99 -6.31 6.58 -2.89
C GLU A 99 -6.08 8.10 -2.95
N VAL A 100 -5.84 8.76 -1.81
CA VAL A 100 -5.47 10.18 -1.74
C VAL A 100 -4.14 10.44 -2.44
N MET A 101 -3.10 9.66 -2.14
CA MET A 101 -1.77 9.83 -2.74
C MET A 101 -1.72 9.51 -4.23
N ASN A 102 -2.64 8.68 -4.73
CA ASN A 102 -2.82 8.40 -6.15
C ASN A 102 -3.70 9.44 -6.86
N SER A 103 -4.26 10.42 -6.13
CA SER A 103 -5.27 11.36 -6.65
C SER A 103 -6.52 10.66 -7.20
N TRP A 104 -6.84 9.48 -6.66
CA TRP A 104 -8.07 8.73 -6.95
C TRP A 104 -9.21 9.09 -5.98
N ALA A 105 -8.86 9.73 -4.86
CA ALA A 105 -9.82 10.17 -3.87
C ALA A 105 -10.24 11.63 -4.10
N GLY A 106 -11.52 11.93 -3.88
CA GLY A 106 -12.03 13.31 -3.89
C GLY A 106 -11.75 14.07 -2.59
N TRP A 107 -12.10 15.36 -2.59
CA TRP A 107 -11.93 16.27 -1.44
C TRP A 107 -12.58 15.76 -0.14
N PHE A 108 -13.68 15.03 -0.23
CA PHE A 108 -14.34 14.44 0.94
C PHE A 108 -13.45 13.44 1.68
N SER A 109 -12.64 12.65 0.96
CA SER A 109 -11.71 11.71 1.59
C SER A 109 -10.60 12.41 2.35
N LEU A 110 -10.15 13.59 1.89
CA LEU A 110 -9.18 14.43 2.61
C LEU A 110 -9.74 14.96 3.92
N VAL A 111 -10.99 15.45 3.90
CA VAL A 111 -11.68 15.92 5.12
C VAL A 111 -11.82 14.78 6.13
N TRP A 112 -12.25 13.61 5.66
CA TRP A 112 -12.46 12.44 6.52
C TRP A 112 -11.14 11.90 7.09
N MET A 113 -10.07 11.85 6.28
CA MET A 113 -8.74 11.46 6.74
C MET A 113 -8.20 12.43 7.79
N THR A 114 -8.39 13.74 7.58
CA THR A 114 -8.02 14.78 8.56
C THR A 114 -8.79 14.58 9.86
N GLY A 115 -10.10 14.34 9.79
CA GLY A 115 -10.95 14.03 10.95
C GLY A 115 -10.45 12.80 11.72
N TYR A 116 -10.12 11.70 11.04
CA TYR A 116 -9.58 10.50 11.70
C TYR A 116 -8.23 10.73 12.35
N VAL A 117 -7.31 11.46 11.70
CA VAL A 117 -5.99 11.78 12.27
C VAL A 117 -6.15 12.64 13.52
N LEU A 118 -7.01 13.66 13.47
CA LEU A 118 -7.30 14.52 14.62
C LEU A 118 -7.92 13.73 15.78
N PHE A 119 -8.91 12.88 15.50
CA PHE A 119 -9.52 12.02 16.51
C PHE A 119 -8.51 11.06 17.15
N ALA A 120 -7.65 10.42 16.35
CA ALA A 120 -6.61 9.54 16.85
C ALA A 120 -5.60 10.28 17.73
N ARG A 121 -5.18 11.49 17.33
CA ARG A 121 -4.28 12.36 18.12
C ARG A 121 -4.93 12.78 19.44
N LEU A 122 -6.19 13.21 19.42
CA LEU A 122 -6.94 13.56 20.61
C LEU A 122 -7.05 12.38 21.58
N LYS A 123 -7.47 11.21 21.08
CA LYS A 123 -7.57 10.00 21.89
C LYS A 123 -6.23 9.65 22.56
N LEU A 124 -5.13 9.80 21.84
CA LEU A 124 -3.78 9.52 22.35
C LEU A 124 -3.39 10.49 23.47
N VAL A 125 -3.68 11.78 23.32
CA VAL A 125 -3.45 12.81 24.35
C VAL A 125 -4.33 12.57 25.59
N PHE A 126 -5.62 12.25 25.41
CA PHE A 126 -6.50 11.91 26.53
C PHE A 126 -6.04 10.65 27.27
N THR A 127 -5.60 9.63 26.54
CA THR A 127 -5.09 8.39 27.15
C THR A 127 -3.80 8.65 27.91
N SER A 128 -2.89 9.50 27.39
CA SER A 128 -1.66 9.85 28.09
C SER A 128 -1.94 10.68 29.35
N LEU A 129 -2.84 11.67 29.28
CA LEU A 129 -3.26 12.46 30.43
C LEU A 129 -3.92 11.61 31.52
N ALA A 130 -4.81 10.69 31.13
CA ALA A 130 -5.45 9.77 32.07
C ALA A 130 -4.42 8.84 32.76
N MET A 131 -3.42 8.36 32.02
CA MET A 131 -2.32 7.59 32.60
C MET A 131 -1.47 8.41 33.58
N THR A 132 -1.17 9.68 33.26
CA THR A 132 -0.42 10.57 34.17
C THR A 132 -1.21 10.85 35.45
N PHE A 133 -2.51 11.11 35.34
CA PHE A 133 -3.39 11.38 36.48
C PHE A 133 -3.55 10.15 37.40
N LEU A 134 -3.75 8.96 36.82
CA LEU A 134 -3.82 7.71 37.59
C LEU A 134 -2.48 7.39 38.28
N ARG A 135 -1.36 7.71 37.63
CA ARG A 135 -0.03 7.55 38.22
C ARG A 135 0.14 8.44 39.44
N GLU A 136 -0.29 9.71 39.39
CA GLU A 136 -0.20 10.62 40.54
C GLU A 136 -1.10 10.20 41.72
N GLN A 137 -2.28 9.60 41.48
CA GLN A 137 -3.14 9.07 42.54
C GLN A 137 -2.61 7.79 43.22
N LEU A 138 -1.71 7.04 42.58
CA LEU A 138 -1.12 5.82 43.16
C LEU A 138 0.10 6.08 44.07
N TYR A 139 0.62 7.32 44.10
CA TYR A 139 1.75 7.74 44.94
C TYR A 139 1.34 8.60 46.15
N LEU A 140 0.03 8.72 46.41
CA LEU A 140 -0.58 9.33 47.60
C LEU A 140 -1.25 8.25 48.45
#